data_AF-A0A1J3HWS4-F1
#
_entry.id   AF-A0A1J3HWS4-F1
#
_cell.length_a   1.000
_cell.length_b   1.000
_cell.length_c   1.000
_cell.angle_alpha   90.00
_cell.angle_beta   90.00
_cell.angle_gamma   90.00
#
_symmetry.space_group_name_H-M   'P 1'
#
loop_
_entity.id
_entity.type
_entity.pdbx_description
1 polymer ?
#
loop_
_entity_poly.entity_id
_entity_poly.type
_entity_poly.pdbx_seq_one_letter_code
_entity_poly.pdbx_strand_id
1 'polypeptide(L)' 'FRATAILDTGKMAKEKSRSKEQVTREYTIHLSKRLQKTSFKKCAPKAVKEIRKFAAKVMGTSDVRLDVKLNKAVWSK' A
#
# COMPACT_ATOMS: atom_id res chain seq x y z
N PHE A 1 -8.60 -1.11 -5.76
CA PHE A 1 -7.30 -0.90 -6.43
C PHE A 1 -6.53 -2.21 -6.42
N ARG A 2 -6.31 -2.83 -7.59
CA ARG A 2 -5.67 -4.15 -7.72
C ARG A 2 -4.15 -3.98 -7.76
N ALA A 3 -3.43 -4.76 -6.97
CA ALA A 3 -1.97 -4.88 -7.01
C ALA A 3 -1.59 -6.37 -7.05
N THR A 4 -0.61 -6.71 -7.89
CA THR A 4 -0.05 -8.06 -8.06
C THR A 4 1.46 -8.00 -7.83
N ALA A 5 2.02 -8.97 -7.09
CA ALA A 5 3.46 -9.10 -6.87
C ALA A 5 3.91 -10.57 -6.93
N ILE A 6 5.03 -10.79 -7.63
CA ILE A 6 5.78 -12.05 -7.76
C ILE A 6 6.85 -12.07 -6.65
N LEU A 7 7.11 -13.25 -6.08
CA LEU A 7 7.96 -13.44 -4.91
C LEU A 7 9.33 -14.00 -5.28
N ASP A 8 10.39 -13.37 -4.77
CA ASP A 8 11.72 -13.97 -4.63
C ASP A 8 12.06 -14.12 -3.13
N THR A 9 12.67 -15.25 -2.76
CA THR A 9 12.76 -15.74 -1.36
C THR A 9 14.14 -15.62 -0.74
N GLY A 10 14.19 -15.19 0.53
CA GLY A 10 15.28 -15.39 1.47
C GLY A 10 14.78 -15.57 2.92
N LYS A 11 14.91 -16.80 3.45
CA LYS A 11 14.81 -17.40 4.82
C LYS A 11 14.95 -16.46 6.06
N MET A 12 14.43 -16.67 7.30
CA MET A 12 13.77 -17.76 8.08
C MET A 12 12.90 -17.21 9.26
N ALA A 13 11.77 -17.88 9.57
CA ALA A 13 11.23 -18.19 10.93
C ALA A 13 9.93 -19.01 10.76
N LYS A 14 9.77 -20.12 11.49
CA LYS A 14 8.76 -21.17 11.22
C LYS A 14 7.63 -21.13 12.26
N GLU A 15 6.46 -20.57 11.91
CA GLU A 15 5.17 -21.06 12.40
C GLU A 15 4.00 -20.60 11.50
N LYS A 16 3.09 -21.54 11.20
CA LYS A 16 2.00 -21.53 10.19
C LYS A 16 2.44 -21.28 8.75
N SER A 17 2.80 -22.36 8.06
CA SER A 17 2.79 -22.40 6.60
C SER A 17 1.34 -22.34 6.07
N ARG A 18 0.74 -21.14 6.11
CA ARG A 18 -0.26 -20.82 5.10
C ARG A 18 0.52 -20.80 3.79
N SER A 19 0.16 -21.66 2.84
CA SER A 19 0.64 -21.52 1.46
C SER A 19 0.55 -20.05 1.06
N LYS A 20 1.46 -19.58 0.20
CA LYS A 20 1.46 -18.22 -0.39
C LYS A 20 0.21 -18.06 -1.27
N GLU A 21 -0.95 -18.10 -0.63
CA GLU A 21 -2.25 -17.96 -1.22
C GLU A 21 -2.39 -16.48 -1.55
N GLN A 22 -2.74 -16.19 -2.80
CA GLN A 22 -2.92 -14.84 -3.26
C GLN A 22 -4.10 -14.22 -2.53
N VAL A 23 -3.82 -13.31 -1.60
CA VAL A 23 -4.85 -12.61 -0.84
C VAL A 23 -5.24 -11.35 -1.58
N THR A 24 -6.44 -11.32 -2.17
CA THR A 24 -7.05 -10.09 -2.70
C THR A 24 -8.07 -9.55 -1.71
N ARG A 25 -7.91 -8.28 -1.30
CA ARG A 25 -8.83 -7.61 -0.37
C ARG A 25 -9.08 -6.18 -0.83
N GLU A 26 -10.30 -5.69 -0.60
CA GLU A 26 -10.68 -4.32 -0.85
C GLU A 26 -10.66 -3.52 0.46
N TYR A 27 -10.06 -2.34 0.41
CA TYR A 27 -9.90 -1.46 1.57
C TYR A 27 -10.23 -0.03 1.19
N THR A 28 -10.91 0.64 2.12
CA THR A 28 -11.14 2.09 2.07
C THR A 28 -10.13 2.78 2.99
N ILE A 29 -9.39 3.76 2.47
CA ILE A 29 -8.39 4.51 3.24
C ILE A 29 -8.89 5.92 3.49
N HIS A 30 -9.02 6.28 4.76
CA HIS A 30 -9.39 7.64 5.15
C HIS A 30 -8.18 8.59 5.06
N LEU A 31 -7.93 9.18 3.88
CA LEU A 31 -6.76 10.02 3.61
C LEU A 31 -6.75 11.34 4.38
N SER A 32 -7.91 11.98 4.59
CA SER A 32 -7.99 13.29 5.27
C SER A 32 -7.37 13.28 6.68
N LYS A 33 -7.72 12.29 7.51
CA LYS A 33 -7.12 12.09 8.86
C LYS A 33 -5.61 11.87 8.81
N ARG A 34 -5.07 11.22 7.78
CA ARG A 34 -3.64 10.94 7.63
C ARG A 34 -2.85 12.14 7.09
N LEU A 35 -3.52 13.00 6.34
CA LEU A 35 -2.94 14.17 5.68
C LEU A 35 -3.11 15.47 6.47
N GLN A 36 -3.78 15.43 7.63
CA GLN A 36 -3.93 16.61 8.48
C GLN A 36 -2.58 17.31 8.74
N LYS A 37 -2.62 18.64 8.83
CA LYS A 37 -1.45 19.49 9.12
C LYS A 37 -0.33 19.42 8.06
N THR A 38 -0.63 18.99 6.83
CA THR A 38 0.35 18.95 5.74
C THR A 38 0.17 20.15 4.81
N SER A 39 1.27 20.77 4.38
CA SER A 39 1.24 21.82 3.36
C SER A 39 0.73 21.28 2.02
N PHE A 40 -0.03 22.09 1.29
CA PHE A 40 -0.63 21.72 -0.01
C PHE A 40 0.39 21.13 -0.99
N LYS A 41 1.57 21.75 -1.11
CA LYS A 41 2.65 21.27 -2.00
C LYS A 41 3.15 19.86 -1.66
N LYS A 42 2.97 19.41 -0.43
CA LYS A 42 3.42 18.10 0.07
C LYS A 42 2.27 17.11 0.27
N CYS A 43 1.03 17.49 -0.01
CA CYS A 43 -0.16 16.70 0.27
C CYS A 43 -0.21 15.40 -0.56
N ALA A 44 -0.18 15.52 -1.89
CA ALA A 44 -0.17 14.38 -2.80
C ALA A 44 1.03 13.42 -2.59
N PRO A 45 2.28 13.88 -2.52
CA PRO A 45 3.41 12.97 -2.29
C PRO A 45 3.36 12.30 -0.91
N LYS A 46 2.79 12.97 0.11
CA LYS A 46 2.56 12.34 1.43
C LYS A 46 1.42 11.32 1.37
N ALA A 47 0.36 11.56 0.59
CA ALA A 47 -0.75 10.64 0.42
C ALA A 47 -0.28 9.31 -0.18
N VAL A 48 0.57 9.37 -1.21
CA VAL A 48 1.18 8.20 -1.84
C VAL A 48 2.00 7.40 -0.81
N LYS A 49 2.79 8.06 0.03
CA LYS A 49 3.57 7.40 1.10
C LYS A 49 2.67 6.71 2.14
N GLU A 50 1.59 7.36 2.54
CA GLU A 50 0.66 6.77 3.52
C GLU A 50 -0.15 5.59 2.95
N ILE A 51 -0.49 5.61 1.67
CA ILE A 51 -1.12 4.46 1.00
C ILE A 51 -0.15 3.27 1.00
N ARG A 52 1.13 3.50 0.67
CA ARG A 52 2.16 2.44 0.72
C ARG A 52 2.34 1.89 2.14
N LYS A 53 2.42 2.77 3.13
CA LYS A 53 2.55 2.37 4.55
C LYS A 53 1.35 1.57 5.04
N PHE A 54 0.14 1.96 4.63
CA PHE A 54 -1.07 1.22 4.95
C PHE A 54 -1.05 -0.19 4.34
N ALA A 55 -0.73 -0.31 3.05
CA ALA A 55 -0.65 -1.60 2.37
C ALA A 55 0.42 -2.52 2.99
N ALA A 56 1.61 -1.99 3.27
CA ALA A 56 2.68 -2.75 3.92
C ALA A 56 2.27 -3.26 5.31
N LYS A 57 1.60 -2.41 6.12
CA LYS A 57 1.14 -2.78 7.47
C LYS A 57 0.03 -3.84 7.44
N VAL A 58 -0.93 -3.72 6.54
CA VAL A 58 -2.12 -4.60 6.51
C VAL A 58 -1.83 -5.94 5.82
N MET A 59 -1.01 -5.91 4.77
CA MET A 59 -0.69 -7.10 3.97
C MET A 59 0.62 -7.78 4.41
N GLY A 60 1.46 -7.13 5.21
CA GLY A 60 2.73 -7.69 5.69
C GLY A 60 3.77 -7.88 4.59
N THR A 61 3.69 -7.09 3.52
CA THR A 61 4.58 -7.20 2.34
C THR A 61 5.60 -6.07 2.31
N SER A 62 6.81 -6.37 1.83
CA SER A 62 7.91 -5.40 1.68
C SER A 62 7.82 -4.62 0.36
N ASP A 63 7.47 -5.28 -0.76
CA ASP A 63 7.25 -4.62 -2.05
C ASP A 63 5.77 -4.23 -2.22
N VAL A 64 5.51 -2.94 -2.41
CA VAL A 64 4.18 -2.38 -2.64
C VAL A 64 4.19 -1.55 -3.92
N ARG A 65 3.61 -2.11 -4.98
CA ARG A 65 3.43 -1.46 -6.27
C ARG A 65 2.07 -0.79 -6.34
N LEU A 66 2.05 0.51 -6.62
CA LEU A 66 0.82 1.29 -6.82
C LEU A 66 0.49 1.36 -8.31
N ASP A 67 -0.78 1.17 -8.64
CA ASP A 67 -1.25 1.30 -10.01
C ASP A 67 -1.25 2.76 -10.48
N VAL A 68 -1.09 2.96 -11.79
CA VAL A 68 -1.05 4.28 -12.44
C VAL A 68 -2.39 4.99 -12.30
N LYS A 69 -3.52 4.27 -12.34
CA LYS A 69 -4.86 4.85 -12.17
C LYS A 69 -5.06 5.43 -10.77
N LEU A 70 -4.55 4.73 -9.75
CA LEU A 70 -4.55 5.23 -8.37
C LEU A 70 -3.71 6.49 -8.25
N ASN A 71 -2.53 6.51 -8.87
CA ASN A 71 -1.68 7.70 -8.84
C ASN A 71 -2.42 8.89 -9.48
N LYS A 72 -3.00 8.73 -10.67
CA LYS A 72 -3.79 9.80 -11.31
C LYS A 72 -4.91 10.33 -10.40
N ALA A 73 -5.63 9.45 -9.72
CA ALA A 73 -6.70 9.84 -8.79
C ALA A 73 -6.20 10.57 -7.53
N VAL A 74 -4.99 10.26 -7.05
CA VAL A 74 -4.37 10.96 -5.91
C VAL A 74 -3.88 12.36 -6.31
N TRP A 75 -3.52 12.57 -7.58
CA TRP A 75 -2.97 13.81 -8.12
C TRP A 75 -3.97 14.66 -8.90
N SER A 76 -5.23 14.23 -9.05
CA SER A 76 -6.24 14.95 -9.85
C SER A 76 -6.82 16.19 -9.14
N LYS A 77 -6.25 16.59 -8.00
CA LYS A 77 -6.77 17.63 -7.12
C LYS A 77 -5.62 18.50 -6.60
#